data_AF-A0A7K3Y3B3-F1
#
_entry.id   AF-A0A7K3Y3B3-F1
#
_cell.length_a   1.000
_cell.length_b   1.000
_cell.length_c   1.000
_cell.angle_alpha   90.00
_cell.angle_beta   90.00
_cell.angle_gamma   90.00
#
_symmetry.space_group_name_H-M   'P 1'
#
loop_
_entity.id
_entity.type
_entity.pdbx_description
1 polymer ?
#
loop_
_entity_poly.entity_id
_entity_poly.type
_entity_poly.pdbx_seq_one_letter_code
_entity_poly.pdbx_strand_id
1 'polypeptide(L)' 'MNPAPYFSSSSKIWAARDWVFGIEELGYTGWEIVADGNYRLDNPDNFAAIRENLESTGLRATVHAPYSDLNLASLN' A
#
# COMPACT_ATOMS: atom_id res chain seq x y z
N MET A 1 -18.80 -17.04 -5.28
CA MET A 1 -17.50 -16.44 -4.96
C MET A 1 -17.79 -15.04 -4.43
N ASN A 2 -17.40 -14.71 -3.20
CA ASN A 2 -17.57 -13.36 -2.65
C ASN A 2 -16.28 -12.57 -2.93
N PRO A 3 -16.31 -11.45 -3.68
CA PRO A 3 -15.10 -10.68 -3.93
C PRO A 3 -14.56 -10.10 -2.60
N ALA A 4 -13.24 -10.15 -2.41
CA ALA A 4 -12.56 -9.50 -1.30
C ALA A 4 -11.90 -8.22 -1.84
N PRO A 5 -12.53 -7.04 -1.69
CA PRO A 5 -12.03 -5.81 -2.29
C PRO A 5 -10.80 -5.28 -1.53
N TYR A 6 -9.83 -4.76 -2.28
CA TYR A 6 -8.64 -4.08 -1.76
C TYR A 6 -8.65 -2.63 -2.23
N PHE A 7 -8.25 -1.71 -1.36
CA PHE A 7 -8.11 -0.30 -1.72
C PHE A 7 -6.68 -0.02 -2.18
N SER A 8 -6.53 0.53 -3.39
CA SER A 8 -5.21 0.89 -3.95
C SER A 8 -4.72 2.23 -3.44
N SER A 9 -3.49 2.28 -2.92
CA SER A 9 -2.87 3.54 -2.51
C SER A 9 -2.34 4.39 -3.67
N SER A 10 -2.50 3.96 -4.92
CA SER A 10 -2.13 4.72 -6.13
C SER A 10 -2.67 6.16 -6.13
N SER A 11 -3.92 6.34 -5.71
CA SER A 11 -4.56 7.67 -5.59
C SER A 11 -4.12 8.49 -4.37
N LYS A 12 -3.27 7.91 -3.50
CA LYS A 12 -2.90 8.44 -2.18
C LYS A 12 -1.40 8.38 -1.91
N ILE A 13 -0.54 8.16 -2.92
CA ILE A 13 0.92 7.95 -2.74
C ILE A 13 1.64 9.11 -2.02
N TRP A 14 1.04 10.30 -1.98
CA TRP A 14 1.58 11.48 -1.28
C TRP A 14 0.85 11.82 0.03
N ALA A 15 -0.19 11.07 0.39
CA ALA A 15 -0.95 11.30 1.61
C ALA A 15 -0.23 10.71 2.84
N ALA A 16 -0.62 11.18 4.03
CA ALA A 16 -0.30 10.50 5.28
C ALA A 16 -1.03 9.14 5.35
N ARG A 17 -0.54 8.18 6.14
CA ARG A 17 -1.10 6.81 6.19
C ARG A 17 -2.42 6.68 6.96
N ASP A 18 -2.87 7.73 7.66
CA ASP A 18 -4.02 7.65 8.58
C ASP A 18 -5.33 7.22 7.90
N TRP A 19 -5.46 7.42 6.59
CA TRP A 19 -6.64 6.96 5.85
C TRP A 19 -6.81 5.44 5.84
N VAL A 20 -5.74 4.66 6.06
CA VAL A 20 -5.78 3.19 6.05
C VAL A 20 -6.73 2.66 7.11
N PHE A 21 -6.82 3.31 8.28
CA PHE A 21 -7.73 2.86 9.34
C PHE A 21 -9.21 2.96 8.94
N GLY A 22 -9.55 3.88 8.03
CA GLY A 22 -10.94 4.07 7.58
C GLY A 22 -11.39 3.11 6.49
N ILE A 23 -10.48 2.44 5.77
CA ILE A 23 -10.91 1.59 4.62
C ILE A 23 -11.57 0.29 5.08
N GLU A 24 -11.23 -0.21 6.28
CA GLU A 24 -11.89 -1.35 6.88
C GLU A 24 -13.38 -1.07 7.14
N GLU A 25 -13.68 0.12 7.68
CA GLU A 25 -15.06 0.59 7.93
C GLU A 25 -15.86 0.79 6.63
N LEU A 26 -15.17 1.08 5.52
CA LEU A 26 -15.77 1.20 4.19
C LEU A 26 -16.01 -0.16 3.51
N GLY A 27 -15.67 -1.27 4.17
CA GLY A 27 -15.89 -2.63 3.69
C GLY A 27 -14.74 -3.21 2.85
N TYR A 28 -13.57 -2.57 2.84
CA TYR A 28 -12.38 -3.14 2.21
C TYR A 28 -11.77 -4.23 3.09
N THR A 29 -11.38 -5.34 2.47
CA THR A 29 -10.74 -6.48 3.14
C THR A 29 -9.22 -6.34 3.19
N GLY A 30 -8.66 -5.40 2.42
CA GLY A 30 -7.23 -5.17 2.42
C GLY A 30 -6.79 -3.88 1.76
N TRP A 31 -5.50 -3.63 1.91
CA TRP A 31 -4.78 -2.51 1.36
C TRP A 31 -3.82 -3.02 0.28
N GLU A 32 -3.95 -2.50 -0.94
CA GLU A 32 -2.92 -2.62 -1.96
C GLU A 32 -1.92 -1.47 -1.82
N ILE A 33 -0.71 -1.81 -1.37
CA ILE A 33 0.39 -0.89 -1.13
C ILE A 33 1.13 -0.69 -2.45
N VAL A 34 0.92 0.46 -3.08
CA VAL A 34 1.77 0.94 -4.17
C VAL A 34 3.08 1.43 -3.56
N ALA A 35 4.17 0.69 -3.77
CA ALA A 35 5.48 0.91 -3.14
C ALA A 35 6.22 2.13 -3.73
N ASP A 36 5.56 3.28 -3.73
CA ASP A 36 6.01 4.54 -4.31
C ASP A 36 5.63 5.72 -3.39
N GLY A 37 6.20 6.89 -3.63
CA GLY A 37 5.98 8.10 -2.82
C GLY A 37 6.24 7.86 -1.32
N ASN A 38 5.24 8.14 -0.49
CA ASN A 38 5.29 7.94 0.97
C ASN A 38 5.20 6.47 1.41
N TYR A 39 4.98 5.52 0.49
CA TYR A 39 4.80 4.10 0.81
C TYR A 39 5.92 3.20 0.28
N ARG A 40 7.06 3.79 -0.09
CA ARG A 40 8.22 3.01 -0.52
C ARG A 40 8.70 2.07 0.59
N LEU A 41 8.90 0.79 0.24
CA LEU A 41 9.27 -0.27 1.18
C LEU A 41 10.78 -0.46 1.33
N ASP A 42 11.59 0.26 0.55
CA ASP A 42 13.05 0.29 0.68
C ASP A 42 13.53 1.16 1.85
N ASN A 43 12.66 2.01 2.40
CA ASN A 43 12.88 2.74 3.64
C ASN A 43 12.46 1.86 4.85
N PRO A 44 13.39 1.46 5.74
CA PRO A 44 13.09 0.60 6.88
C PRO A 44 12.09 1.18 7.89
N ASP A 45 12.18 2.49 8.16
CA ASP A 45 11.25 3.16 9.09
C ASP A 45 9.83 3.17 8.52
N ASN A 46 9.74 3.39 7.20
CA ASN A 46 8.47 3.35 6.49
C ASN A 46 7.87 1.94 6.47
N PHE A 47 8.70 0.93 6.21
CA PHE A 47 8.29 -0.47 6.25
C PHE A 47 7.79 -0.87 7.64
N ALA A 48 8.50 -0.47 8.70
CA ALA A 48 8.09 -0.71 10.08
C ALA A 48 6.74 -0.07 10.40
N ALA A 49 6.53 1.19 9.99
CA ALA A 49 5.27 1.90 10.19
C ALA A 49 4.10 1.27 9.40
N ILE A 50 4.35 0.80 8.17
CA ILE A 50 3.34 0.11 7.36
C ILE A 50 2.94 -1.22 8.01
N ARG A 51 3.93 -1.96 8.54
CA ARG A 51 3.67 -3.20 9.28
C ARG A 51 2.84 -2.92 10.54
N GLU A 52 3.18 -1.90 11.32
CA GLU A 52 2.43 -1.51 12.53
C GLU A 52 0.98 -1.15 12.21
N ASN A 53 0.74 -0.40 11.11
CA ASN A 53 -0.61 -0.09 10.66
C ASN A 53 -1.40 -1.36 10.31
N LEU A 54 -0.79 -2.31 9.60
CA LEU A 54 -1.43 -3.58 9.27
C LEU A 54 -1.73 -4.41 10.52
N GLU A 55 -0.79 -4.49 11.47
CA GLU A 55 -0.97 -5.19 12.75
C GLU A 55 -2.06 -4.55 13.62
N SER A 56 -2.31 -3.25 13.45
CA SER A 56 -3.35 -2.49 14.15
C SER A 56 -4.72 -2.54 13.46
N THR A 57 -4.87 -3.27 12.35
CA THR A 57 -6.11 -3.40 11.57
C THR A 57 -6.43 -4.87 11.27
N GLY A 58 -7.64 -5.16 10.77
CA GLY A 58 -7.97 -6.47 10.21
C GLY A 58 -7.54 -6.64 8.74
N LEU A 59 -6.82 -5.68 8.17
CA LEU A 59 -6.56 -5.61 6.73
C LEU A 59 -5.49 -6.61 6.28
N ARG A 60 -5.76 -7.26 5.14
CA ARG A 60 -4.71 -7.96 4.37
C ARG A 60 -3.92 -6.98 3.54
N ALA A 61 -2.72 -7.38 3.10
CA ALA A 61 -1.88 -6.55 2.26
C ALA A 61 -1.50 -7.25 0.95
N THR A 62 -1.48 -6.49 -0.13
CA THR A 62 -0.75 -6.81 -1.37
C THR A 62 0.19 -5.66 -1.70
N VAL A 63 1.22 -5.92 -2.49
CA VAL A 63 2.20 -4.90 -2.89
C VAL A 63 2.20 -4.78 -4.40
N HIS A 64 2.05 -3.54 -4.88
CA HIS A 64 2.30 -3.16 -6.25
C HIS A 64 3.70 -2.54 -6.34
N ALA A 65 4.59 -3.16 -7.11
CA ALA A 65 5.97 -2.71 -7.27
C ALA A 65 6.02 -1.29 -7.87
N PRO A 66 7.04 -0.47 -7.55
CA PRO A 66 7.17 0.84 -8.14
C PRO A 66 7.33 0.72 -9.66
N TYR A 67 6.60 1.56 -10.39
CA TYR A 67 6.67 1.62 -11.85
C TYR A 67 6.92 3.04 -12.38
N SER A 68 6.77 4.07 -11.54
CA SER A 68 7.03 5.45 -11.94
C SER A 68 8.47 5.57 -12.43
N ASP A 69 8.62 5.99 -13.69
CA ASP A 69 9.90 6.21 -14.36
C ASP A 69 10.84 4.99 -14.42
N LEU A 70 10.30 3.78 -14.25
CA LEU A 70 11.05 2.52 -14.35
C LEU A 70 10.81 1.86 -15.70
N ASN A 71 11.90 1.63 -16.45
CA ASN A 71 11.89 0.79 -17.64
C ASN A 71 12.88 -0.37 -17.47
N LEU A 72 12.38 -1.58 -17.20
CA LEU A 72 13.25 -2.75 -17.06
C LEU A 72 14.02 -3.07 -18.36
N ALA A 73 13.48 -2.69 -19.52
CA ALA A 73 14.13 -2.90 -20.81
C ALA A 73 15.21 -1.84 -21.13
N SER A 74 15.44 -0.85 -20.26
CA SER A 74 16.56 0.11 -20.40
C SER A 74 17.81 -0.30 -19.62
N LEU A 75 17.77 -1.41 -18.87
CA LEU A 75 18.95 -2.01 -18.27
C LEU A 75 19.73 -2.76 -19.37
N ASN A 76 20.90 -2.24 -19.76
CA ASN A 76 21.87 -2.93 -20.63
C ASN A 76 22.72 -3.90 -19.82
#